data_AF-A0A2C9K3Z7-F1
#
_entry.id   AF-A0A2C9K3Z7-F1
#
_cell.length_a   1.000
_cell.length_b   1.000
_cell.length_c   1.000
_cell.angle_alpha   90.00
_cell.angle_beta   90.00
_cell.angle_gamma   90.00
#
_symmetry.space_group_name_H-M   'P 1'
#
loop_
_entity.id
_entity.type
_entity.pdbx_description
1 polymer ?
#
loop_
_entity_poly.entity_id
_entity_poly.type
_entity_poly.pdbx_seq_one_letter_code
_entity_poly.pdbx_strand_id
1 'polypeptide(L)'
;MKTSLPIASLISSVLLSALGCTLKDSPFGCLSGPCQAGEYFNTTTKYCQPCPEGTYQAADRHNCTYCRPCSKANVHNNEVVQSNCTRTTDAKIGCRKKYWRTVENQNPLHNEYSCWQCTKCKGGEKLVKRCTESENTECAPLETKSPTPEQSDERPTANSSAHYMCYILLFISAIVCLAYFLRARI
;
A
#
# COMPACT_ATOMS: atom_id res chain seq x y z
N MET A 1 -6.52 62.94 -25.17
CA MET A 1 -7.27 62.16 -26.18
C MET A 1 -7.28 60.70 -25.72
N LYS A 2 -8.49 60.09 -25.65
CA LYS A 2 -8.87 58.68 -25.88
C LYS A 2 -7.86 57.57 -25.47
N THR A 3 -8.18 56.45 -24.81
CA THR A 3 -9.41 55.77 -24.32
C THR A 3 -8.94 54.46 -23.66
N SER A 4 -9.66 54.00 -22.61
CA SER A 4 -9.97 52.59 -22.23
C SER A 4 -8.89 51.47 -22.16
N LEU A 5 -8.71 50.95 -20.93
CA LEU A 5 -8.73 49.53 -20.43
C LEU A 5 -8.85 48.36 -21.44
N PRO A 6 -8.33 47.12 -21.13
CA PRO A 6 -8.67 46.42 -19.87
C PRO A 6 -7.63 45.49 -19.21
N ILE A 7 -7.95 45.23 -17.94
CA ILE A 7 -7.57 44.09 -17.11
C ILE A 7 -8.13 42.82 -17.74
N ALA A 8 -7.28 41.81 -18.01
CA ALA A 8 -7.57 40.38 -17.83
C ALA A 8 -6.46 39.52 -18.46
N SER A 9 -6.22 38.37 -17.85
CA SER A 9 -5.61 37.20 -18.47
C SER A 9 -4.08 37.14 -18.57
N LEU A 10 -3.40 36.92 -17.44
CA LEU A 10 -2.26 36.00 -17.37
C LEU A 10 -2.26 35.21 -16.05
N ILE A 11 -3.38 34.53 -15.76
CA ILE A 11 -3.30 33.20 -15.15
C ILE A 11 -3.81 32.24 -16.21
N SER A 12 -2.89 31.83 -17.09
CA SER A 12 -3.04 30.63 -17.91
C SER A 12 -1.73 29.86 -17.68
N SER A 13 -1.54 29.14 -16.57
CA SER A 13 -1.88 27.72 -16.43
C SER A 13 -1.62 26.82 -17.66
N VAL A 14 -0.80 27.23 -18.63
CA VAL A 14 -0.36 26.38 -19.77
C VAL A 14 1.16 26.37 -19.97
N LEU A 15 1.93 26.83 -18.99
CA LEU A 15 3.37 26.49 -18.87
C LEU A 15 3.62 25.54 -17.69
N LEU A 16 2.60 24.74 -17.32
CA LEU A 16 2.70 23.69 -16.31
C LEU A 16 2.44 22.28 -16.88
N SER A 17 2.70 22.08 -18.17
CA SER A 17 2.67 20.75 -18.81
C SER A 17 4.00 20.35 -19.46
N ALA A 18 5.06 21.16 -19.35
CA ALA A 18 6.38 20.82 -19.89
C ALA A 18 7.34 20.14 -18.87
N LEU A 19 6.91 19.97 -17.61
CA LEU A 19 7.65 19.23 -16.57
C LEU A 19 6.74 18.22 -15.87
N GLY A 20 5.83 17.60 -16.62
CA GLY A 20 5.09 16.40 -16.21
C GLY A 20 5.97 15.14 -16.18
N CYS A 21 7.19 15.24 -15.63
CA CYS A 21 7.90 14.08 -15.12
C CYS A 21 7.66 14.05 -13.62
N THR A 22 6.48 13.60 -13.20
CA THR A 22 6.33 13.07 -11.85
C THR A 22 7.15 11.78 -11.78
N LEU A 23 8.45 11.94 -11.52
CA LEU A 23 9.30 10.92 -10.92
C LEU A 23 8.73 10.64 -9.52
N LYS A 24 7.62 9.92 -9.48
CA LYS A 24 7.07 9.35 -8.26
C LYS A 24 7.27 7.85 -8.36
N ASP A 25 8.38 7.46 -7.75
CA ASP A 25 8.71 6.14 -7.22
C ASP A 25 9.03 5.03 -8.24
N SER A 26 10.29 4.96 -8.65
CA SER A 26 10.92 3.64 -8.78
C SER A 26 12.33 3.70 -8.19
N PRO A 27 12.52 3.30 -6.93
CA PRO A 27 13.83 3.37 -6.26
C PRO A 27 14.87 2.48 -6.96
N PHE A 28 14.42 1.49 -7.72
CA PHE A 28 15.22 0.66 -8.63
C PHE A 28 14.28 0.06 -9.68
N GLY A 29 14.32 0.50 -10.94
CA GLY A 29 13.72 -0.27 -12.03
C GLY A 29 12.93 0.52 -13.04
N CYS A 30 13.38 0.39 -14.29
CA CYS A 30 12.62 0.53 -15.53
C CYS A 30 11.92 1.86 -15.80
N LEU A 31 12.35 2.52 -16.87
CA LEU A 31 11.65 3.67 -17.43
C LEU A 31 10.53 3.19 -18.36
N SER A 32 9.68 4.13 -18.77
CA SER A 32 8.69 3.87 -19.80
C SER A 32 9.35 3.41 -21.10
N GLY A 33 8.73 2.45 -21.77
CA GLY A 33 9.27 1.84 -22.99
C GLY A 33 8.27 0.98 -23.74
N PRO A 34 8.72 0.28 -24.79
CA PRO A 34 7.84 -0.41 -25.72
C PRO A 34 7.31 -1.76 -25.20
N CYS A 35 7.94 -2.35 -24.18
CA CYS A 35 7.66 -3.72 -23.77
C CYS A 35 6.45 -3.82 -22.84
N GLN A 36 5.74 -4.95 -22.95
CA GLN A 36 4.59 -5.27 -22.11
C GLN A 36 4.99 -6.22 -20.98
N ALA A 37 4.08 -6.41 -20.02
CA ALA A 37 4.24 -7.42 -18.98
C ALA A 37 4.57 -8.78 -19.62
N GLY A 38 5.50 -9.50 -19.00
CA GLY A 38 6.01 -10.76 -19.54
C GLY A 38 7.15 -10.63 -20.53
N GLU A 39 7.64 -9.42 -20.79
CA GLU A 39 8.76 -9.17 -21.69
C GLU A 39 9.92 -8.43 -21.01
N TYR A 40 11.08 -8.41 -21.66
CA TYR A 40 12.20 -7.52 -21.37
C TYR A 40 12.73 -6.92 -22.67
N PHE A 41 13.30 -5.73 -22.58
CA PHE A 41 13.92 -5.03 -23.70
C PHE A 41 15.33 -5.58 -23.95
N ASN A 42 15.51 -6.31 -25.05
CA ASN A 42 16.82 -6.76 -25.47
C ASN A 42 17.55 -5.61 -26.17
N THR A 43 18.61 -5.09 -25.54
CA THR A 43 19.37 -3.94 -26.06
C THR A 43 20.20 -4.25 -27.29
N THR A 44 20.49 -5.52 -27.57
CA THR A 44 21.22 -5.98 -28.75
C THR A 44 20.30 -6.04 -29.96
N THR A 45 19.14 -6.69 -29.83
CA THR A 45 18.18 -6.80 -30.94
C THR A 45 17.29 -5.57 -31.09
N LYS A 46 17.20 -4.73 -30.05
CA LYS A 46 16.29 -3.58 -29.93
C LYS A 46 14.80 -3.96 -29.95
N TYR A 47 14.48 -5.22 -29.61
CA TYR A 47 13.11 -5.73 -29.52
C TYR A 47 12.79 -6.21 -28.11
N CYS A 48 11.49 -6.24 -27.80
CA CYS A 48 10.97 -6.88 -26.60
C CYS A 48 10.98 -8.39 -26.81
N GLN A 49 11.48 -9.10 -25.81
CA GLN A 49 11.58 -10.55 -25.81
C GLN A 49 10.86 -11.11 -24.58
N PRO A 50 10.20 -12.28 -24.70
CA PRO A 50 9.50 -12.88 -23.58
C PRO A 50 10.49 -13.21 -22.45
N CYS A 51 10.02 -13.07 -21.21
CA CYS A 51 10.77 -13.48 -20.05
C CYS A 51 11.12 -14.98 -20.11
N PRO A 52 12.37 -15.36 -19.84
CA PRO A 52 12.76 -16.76 -19.76
C PRO A 52 12.05 -17.47 -18.60
N GLU A 53 12.01 -18.80 -18.66
CA GLU A 53 11.41 -19.61 -17.59
C GLU A 53 12.03 -19.31 -16.22
N GLY A 54 11.19 -19.28 -15.18
CA GLY A 54 11.63 -18.93 -13.82
C GLY A 54 11.85 -17.44 -13.59
N THR A 55 11.44 -16.58 -14.53
CA THR A 55 11.47 -15.12 -14.38
C THR A 55 10.15 -14.47 -14.82
N TYR A 56 9.91 -13.25 -14.33
CA TYR A 56 8.71 -12.48 -14.63
C TYR A 56 8.98 -10.98 -14.79
N GLN A 57 8.08 -10.29 -15.48
CA GLN A 57 8.02 -8.84 -15.52
C GLN A 57 6.55 -8.40 -15.43
N ALA A 58 6.20 -7.72 -14.34
CA ALA A 58 4.82 -7.30 -14.08
C ALA A 58 4.51 -5.90 -14.62
N ALA A 59 5.53 -5.09 -14.90
CA ALA A 59 5.32 -3.76 -15.43
C ALA A 59 4.86 -3.84 -16.90
N ASP A 60 3.96 -2.95 -17.28
CA ASP A 60 3.62 -2.67 -18.67
C ASP A 60 4.32 -1.39 -19.14
N ARG A 61 4.44 -1.25 -20.47
CA ARG A 61 5.03 -0.07 -21.14
C ARG A 61 6.39 0.30 -20.54
N HIS A 62 7.30 -0.65 -20.48
CA HIS A 62 8.59 -0.48 -19.83
C HIS A 62 9.77 -0.70 -20.79
N ASN A 63 10.97 -0.31 -20.36
CA ASN A 63 12.23 -0.61 -21.02
C ASN A 63 13.19 -1.48 -20.19
N CYS A 64 12.68 -2.16 -19.14
CA CYS A 64 13.46 -3.12 -18.35
C CYS A 64 14.28 -4.05 -19.24
N THR A 65 15.59 -4.11 -19.03
CA THR A 65 16.48 -5.00 -19.78
C THR A 65 16.61 -6.39 -19.16
N TYR A 66 15.86 -6.65 -18.10
CA TYR A 66 15.84 -7.92 -17.37
C TYR A 66 14.44 -8.22 -16.84
N CYS A 67 14.17 -9.51 -16.67
CA CYS A 67 13.04 -10.01 -15.90
C CYS A 67 13.47 -10.32 -14.46
N ARG A 68 12.58 -10.13 -13.50
CA ARG A 68 12.83 -10.45 -12.09
C ARG A 68 12.79 -11.96 -11.91
N PRO A 69 13.67 -12.54 -11.07
CA PRO A 69 13.57 -13.96 -10.73
C PRO A 69 12.28 -14.22 -9.96
N CYS A 70 11.64 -15.36 -10.24
CA CYS A 70 10.48 -15.80 -9.47
C CYS A 70 10.87 -16.10 -8.02
N SER A 71 10.02 -15.70 -7.09
CA SER A 71 10.07 -16.06 -5.68
C SER A 71 9.93 -17.56 -5.49
N LYS A 72 10.63 -18.11 -4.49
CA LYS A 72 10.62 -19.53 -4.15
C LYS A 72 10.25 -19.70 -2.69
N ALA A 73 9.41 -20.70 -2.41
CA ALA A 73 9.04 -21.03 -1.03
C ALA A 73 10.25 -21.59 -0.26
N ASN A 74 10.51 -21.06 0.92
CA ASN A 74 11.45 -21.62 1.88
C ASN A 74 10.73 -22.66 2.77
N VAL A 75 11.01 -23.94 2.49
CA VAL A 75 10.37 -25.06 3.18
C VAL A 75 10.69 -25.09 4.68
N HIS A 76 11.88 -24.61 5.09
CA HIS A 76 12.26 -24.52 6.50
C HIS A 76 11.41 -23.49 7.26
N ASN A 77 10.88 -22.50 6.55
CA ASN A 77 10.01 -21.45 7.10
C ASN A 77 8.52 -21.81 7.02
N ASN A 78 8.18 -23.08 6.73
CA ASN A 78 6.80 -23.55 6.56
C ASN A 78 6.04 -22.86 5.43
N GLU A 79 6.76 -22.37 4.42
CA GLU A 79 6.18 -21.74 3.24
C GLU A 79 5.77 -22.75 2.18
N VAL A 80 4.77 -22.38 1.38
CA VAL A 80 4.30 -23.11 0.20
C VAL A 80 4.00 -22.13 -0.93
N VAL A 81 4.13 -22.61 -2.16
CA VAL A 81 3.66 -21.88 -3.34
C VAL A 81 2.14 -21.99 -3.38
N GLN A 82 1.44 -20.87 -3.28
CA GLN A 82 -0.02 -20.80 -3.39
C GLN A 82 -0.46 -20.64 -4.84
N SER A 83 0.29 -19.85 -5.60
CA SER A 83 0.13 -19.74 -7.05
C SER A 83 1.49 -19.70 -7.70
N ASN A 84 1.59 -20.40 -8.83
CA ASN A 84 2.83 -20.49 -9.59
C ASN A 84 3.21 -19.13 -10.20
N CYS A 85 4.51 -18.93 -10.38
CA CYS A 85 5.04 -17.82 -11.16
C CYS A 85 4.63 -17.98 -12.63
N THR A 86 4.39 -16.85 -13.29
CA THR A 86 4.18 -16.77 -14.74
C THR A 86 5.15 -15.73 -15.32
N ARG A 87 5.15 -15.53 -16.64
CA ARG A 87 5.96 -14.45 -17.22
C ARG A 87 5.51 -13.06 -16.73
N THR A 88 4.25 -12.88 -16.37
CA THR A 88 3.68 -11.57 -16.01
C THR A 88 3.55 -11.36 -14.50
N THR A 89 3.64 -12.42 -13.69
CA THR A 89 3.36 -12.37 -12.26
C THR A 89 4.33 -13.24 -11.48
N ASP A 90 4.77 -12.75 -10.31
CA ASP A 90 5.54 -13.57 -9.39
C ASP A 90 4.75 -14.76 -8.85
N ALA A 91 5.44 -15.75 -8.29
CA ALA A 91 4.82 -16.75 -7.45
C ALA A 91 4.26 -16.10 -6.18
N LYS A 92 3.04 -16.49 -5.80
CA LYS A 92 2.49 -16.12 -4.50
C LYS A 92 2.96 -17.15 -3.47
N ILE A 93 3.78 -16.71 -2.54
CA ILE A 93 4.23 -17.56 -1.43
C ILE A 93 3.36 -17.29 -0.20
N GLY A 94 2.92 -18.35 0.45
CA GLY A 94 2.15 -18.28 1.69
C GLY A 94 2.49 -19.39 2.66
N CYS A 95 1.71 -19.54 3.71
CA CYS A 95 1.97 -20.50 4.77
C CYS A 95 1.27 -21.83 4.52
N ARG A 96 1.94 -22.95 4.84
CA ARG A 96 1.30 -24.28 4.83
C ARG A 96 0.15 -24.31 5.85
N LYS A 97 -0.79 -25.25 5.66
CA LYS A 97 -1.89 -25.47 6.63
C LYS A 97 -1.37 -25.60 8.05
N LYS A 98 -2.08 -24.95 9.00
CA LYS A 98 -1.73 -24.81 10.42
C LYS A 98 -0.61 -23.80 10.73
N TYR A 99 -0.23 -22.98 9.76
CA TYR A 99 0.69 -21.87 9.94
C TYR A 99 0.11 -20.58 9.34
N TRP A 100 0.57 -19.43 9.84
CA TRP A 100 0.07 -18.11 9.49
C TRP A 100 1.18 -17.05 9.53
N ARG A 101 1.00 -15.92 8.85
CA ARG A 101 1.85 -14.72 8.96
C ARG A 101 1.08 -13.44 8.63
N THR A 102 1.39 -12.32 9.26
CA THR A 102 0.74 -11.03 8.95
C THR A 102 1.19 -10.47 7.60
N VAL A 103 0.32 -9.66 6.97
CA VAL A 103 0.58 -9.02 5.66
C VAL A 103 1.66 -7.94 5.75
N GLU A 104 1.81 -7.30 6.92
CA GLU A 104 2.87 -6.30 7.19
C GLU A 104 4.29 -6.86 7.03
N ASN A 105 4.43 -8.18 7.20
CA ASN A 105 5.66 -8.94 7.07
C ASN A 105 5.84 -9.53 5.66
N GLN A 106 5.04 -9.13 4.67
CA GLN A 106 5.19 -9.56 3.27
C GLN A 106 6.13 -8.61 2.52
N ASN A 107 7.32 -8.36 3.08
CA ASN A 107 8.37 -7.66 2.36
C ASN A 107 8.69 -8.45 1.08
N PRO A 108 8.74 -7.82 -0.11
CA PRO A 108 9.15 -8.48 -1.36
C PRO A 108 10.57 -9.06 -1.32
N LEU A 109 11.39 -8.68 -0.33
CA LEU A 109 12.67 -9.32 -0.03
C LEU A 109 12.44 -10.44 0.98
N HIS A 110 12.17 -11.63 0.42
CA HIS A 110 11.77 -12.92 1.00
C HIS A 110 12.56 -13.51 2.20
N ASN A 111 13.36 -12.71 2.91
CA ASN A 111 14.50 -13.23 3.65
C ASN A 111 14.31 -13.32 5.17
N GLU A 112 13.23 -12.78 5.76
CA GLU A 112 13.17 -12.65 7.22
C GLU A 112 11.87 -13.11 7.92
N TYR A 113 10.85 -13.56 7.18
CA TYR A 113 9.54 -13.84 7.79
C TYR A 113 9.15 -15.31 7.72
N SER A 114 9.34 -15.99 8.86
CA SER A 114 8.88 -17.38 9.06
C SER A 114 7.37 -17.45 9.28
N CYS A 115 6.71 -18.45 8.69
CA CYS A 115 5.32 -18.75 9.02
C CYS A 115 5.22 -19.34 10.44
N TRP A 116 4.37 -18.74 11.28
CA TRP A 116 4.18 -19.16 12.66
C TRP A 116 3.10 -20.21 12.78
N GLN A 117 3.28 -21.17 13.68
CA GLN A 117 2.27 -22.18 13.92
C GLN A 117 1.02 -21.54 14.54
N CYS A 118 -0.16 -21.97 14.10
CA CYS A 118 -1.43 -21.49 14.66
C CYS A 118 -1.55 -21.87 16.14
N THR A 119 -2.01 -20.92 16.95
CA THR A 119 -2.39 -21.16 18.35
C THR A 119 -3.55 -22.15 18.41
N LYS A 120 -3.58 -22.97 19.47
CA LYS A 120 -4.74 -23.82 19.80
C LYS A 120 -5.38 -23.28 21.07
N CYS A 121 -6.71 -23.17 21.09
CA CYS A 121 -7.42 -22.77 22.30
C CYS A 121 -7.26 -23.83 23.39
N LYS A 122 -7.09 -23.38 24.63
CA LYS A 122 -6.91 -24.24 25.79
C LYS A 122 -8.26 -24.61 26.40
N GLY A 123 -8.27 -25.55 27.34
CA GLY A 123 -9.48 -25.85 28.12
C GLY A 123 -9.95 -24.61 28.89
N GLY A 124 -11.25 -24.31 28.80
CA GLY A 124 -11.81 -23.07 29.36
C GLY A 124 -11.91 -21.90 28.36
N GLU A 125 -11.49 -22.09 27.10
CA GLU A 125 -11.60 -21.10 26.02
C GLU A 125 -12.53 -21.59 24.89
N LYS A 126 -13.26 -20.66 24.27
CA LYS A 126 -13.97 -20.85 22.99
C LYS A 126 -13.15 -20.31 21.83
N LEU A 127 -13.24 -21.00 20.69
CA LEU A 127 -12.71 -20.53 19.42
C LEU A 127 -13.52 -19.32 18.95
N VAL A 128 -12.87 -18.16 18.84
CA VAL A 128 -13.47 -16.93 18.29
C VAL A 128 -13.21 -16.87 16.78
N LYS A 129 -11.97 -17.16 16.38
CA LYS A 129 -11.55 -17.11 14.98
C LYS A 129 -10.63 -18.27 14.66
N ARG A 130 -10.90 -18.92 13.52
CA ARG A 130 -10.04 -19.99 13.00
C ARG A 130 -8.80 -19.37 12.35
N CYS A 131 -7.65 -20.00 12.59
CA CYS A 131 -6.43 -19.67 11.88
C CYS A 131 -6.58 -19.74 10.36
N THR A 132 -6.00 -18.77 9.67
CA THR A 132 -5.86 -18.70 8.22
C THR A 132 -4.39 -18.54 7.87
N GLU A 133 -4.04 -18.50 6.58
CA GLU A 133 -2.65 -18.31 6.15
C GLU A 133 -2.11 -16.91 6.51
N SER A 134 -3.00 -15.96 6.78
CA SER A 134 -2.68 -14.57 7.10
C SER A 134 -2.99 -14.16 8.54
N GLU A 135 -3.65 -15.02 9.32
CA GLU A 135 -4.19 -14.66 10.63
C GLU A 135 -4.12 -15.84 11.60
N ASN A 136 -3.80 -15.58 12.87
CA ASN A 136 -3.76 -16.62 13.89
C ASN A 136 -5.17 -17.09 14.28
N THR A 137 -5.21 -18.20 15.02
CA THR A 137 -6.37 -18.53 15.84
C THR A 137 -6.58 -17.46 16.91
N GLU A 138 -7.83 -17.03 17.09
CA GLU A 138 -8.24 -16.20 18.23
C GLU A 138 -9.13 -17.03 19.16
N CYS A 139 -8.83 -16.94 20.46
CA CYS A 139 -9.53 -17.67 21.52
C CYS A 139 -10.03 -16.65 22.55
N ALA A 140 -11.19 -16.92 23.14
CA ALA A 140 -11.72 -16.14 24.26
C ALA A 140 -12.10 -17.07 25.41
N PRO A 141 -12.08 -16.63 26.67
CA PRO A 141 -12.62 -17.42 27.77
C PRO A 141 -14.07 -17.83 27.53
N LEU A 142 -14.44 -19.04 27.98
CA LEU A 142 -15.85 -19.42 28.11
C LEU A 142 -16.47 -18.50 29.16
N GLU A 143 -17.56 -17.83 28.82
CA GLU A 143 -18.30 -17.06 29.82
C GLU A 143 -18.90 -18.02 30.83
N THR A 144 -18.23 -18.17 31.97
CA THR A 144 -18.90 -18.59 33.19
C THR A 144 -19.85 -17.45 33.54
N LYS A 145 -21.16 -17.72 33.51
CA LYS A 145 -22.14 -16.87 34.20
C LYS A 145 -21.69 -16.72 35.65
N SER A 146 -20.92 -15.69 35.95
CA SER A 146 -20.78 -15.16 37.29
C SER A 146 -21.99 -14.26 37.54
N PRO A 147 -22.57 -14.24 38.75
CA PRO A 147 -23.81 -13.54 39.00
C PRO A 147 -23.61 -12.05 38.72
N THR A 148 -24.59 -11.45 38.05
CA THR A 148 -24.79 -10.00 38.00
C THR A 148 -24.58 -9.41 39.39
N PRO A 149 -23.73 -8.38 39.52
CA PRO A 149 -24.30 -7.14 40.01
C PRO A 149 -23.84 -5.91 39.21
N GLU A 150 -24.80 -4.99 39.14
CA GLU A 150 -24.60 -3.54 39.05
C GLU A 150 -24.11 -2.94 37.72
N GLN A 151 -25.13 -2.59 36.94
CA GLN A 151 -25.20 -1.38 36.13
C GLN A 151 -24.61 -0.18 36.87
N SER A 152 -23.45 0.29 36.43
CA SER A 152 -23.00 1.67 36.62
C SER A 152 -22.87 2.31 35.25
N ASP A 153 -23.81 3.21 34.98
CA ASP A 153 -23.77 4.15 33.88
C ASP A 153 -22.51 5.02 34.00
N GLU A 154 -21.54 4.83 33.10
CA GLU A 154 -20.45 5.78 32.90
C GLU A 154 -20.41 6.26 31.43
N ARG A 155 -21.13 7.36 31.23
CA ARG A 155 -20.86 8.55 30.41
C ARG A 155 -19.97 8.40 29.15
N PRO A 156 -20.44 8.82 27.96
CA PRO A 156 -19.59 8.91 26.79
C PRO A 156 -18.66 10.13 26.89
N THR A 157 -17.36 9.89 27.13
CA THR A 157 -16.32 10.86 26.79
C THR A 157 -16.00 10.71 25.30
N ALA A 158 -16.67 11.53 24.50
CA ALA A 158 -16.29 11.76 23.12
C ALA A 158 -14.85 12.27 23.07
N ASN A 159 -13.96 11.52 22.43
CA ASN A 159 -12.60 11.94 22.11
C ASN A 159 -12.65 13.13 21.14
N SER A 160 -12.66 14.33 21.70
CA SER A 160 -12.55 15.61 21.01
C SER A 160 -11.09 15.91 20.66
N SER A 161 -10.46 15.11 19.80
CA SER A 161 -9.13 15.44 19.24
C SER A 161 -9.20 15.84 17.76
N ALA A 162 -10.18 15.31 17.02
CA ALA A 162 -10.39 15.66 15.61
C ALA A 162 -10.96 17.08 15.42
N HIS A 163 -11.75 17.57 16.38
CA HIS A 163 -12.38 18.90 16.29
C HIS A 163 -11.35 20.04 16.41
N TYR A 164 -10.35 19.91 17.30
CA TYR A 164 -9.30 20.92 17.46
C TYR A 164 -8.45 21.07 16.20
N MET A 165 -8.11 19.96 15.54
CA MET A 165 -7.34 20.01 14.30
C MET A 165 -8.12 20.70 13.16
N CYS A 166 -9.44 20.51 13.12
CA CYS A 166 -10.29 21.19 12.13
C CYS A 166 -10.35 22.71 12.36
N TYR A 167 -10.50 23.16 13.61
CA TYR A 167 -10.50 24.59 13.95
C TYR A 167 -9.16 25.28 13.65
N ILE A 168 -8.03 24.61 13.92
CA ILE A 168 -6.69 25.16 13.61
C ILE A 168 -6.53 25.37 12.10
N LEU A 169 -6.95 24.40 11.27
CA LEU A 169 -6.86 24.52 9.81
C LEU A 169 -7.73 25.66 9.25
N LEU A 170 -8.95 25.83 9.78
CA LEU A 170 -9.83 26.93 9.40
C LEU A 170 -9.23 28.28 9.78
N PHE A 171 -8.65 28.39 10.97
CA PHE A 171 -8.04 29.64 11.43
C PHE A 171 -6.81 30.04 10.60
N ILE A 172 -5.94 29.08 10.26
CA ILE A 172 -4.79 29.32 9.39
C ILE A 172 -5.25 29.78 8.00
N SER A 173 -6.29 29.15 7.42
CA SER A 173 -6.81 29.55 6.12
C SER A 173 -7.33 30.99 6.12
N ALA A 174 -8.01 31.43 7.19
CA ALA A 174 -8.52 32.79 7.33
C ALA A 174 -7.39 33.82 7.44
N ILE A 175 -6.32 33.51 8.18
CA ILE A 175 -5.14 34.39 8.29
C ILE A 175 -4.45 34.56 6.94
N VAL A 176 -4.28 33.46 6.18
CA VAL A 176 -3.67 33.51 4.85
C VAL A 176 -4.54 34.33 3.89
N CYS A 177 -5.87 34.15 3.91
CA CYS A 177 -6.78 34.98 3.13
C CYS A 177 -6.69 36.45 3.52
N LEU A 178 -6.70 36.79 4.82
CA LEU A 178 -6.56 38.17 5.29
C LEU A 178 -5.23 38.80 4.86
N ALA A 179 -4.12 38.07 4.98
CA ALA A 179 -2.81 38.54 4.53
C ALA A 179 -2.79 38.77 3.01
N TYR A 180 -3.47 37.93 2.24
CA TYR A 180 -3.63 38.11 0.80
C TYR A 180 -4.48 39.35 0.47
N PHE A 181 -5.60 39.56 1.15
CA PHE A 181 -6.44 40.74 0.96
C PHE A 181 -5.76 42.04 1.37
N LEU A 182 -4.94 42.01 2.44
CA LEU A 182 -4.14 43.15 2.85
C LEU A 182 -3.02 43.45 1.85
N ARG A 183 -2.37 42.43 1.29
CA ARG A 183 -1.40 42.61 0.19
C ARG A 183 -2.04 43.09 -1.10
N ALA A 184 -3.29 42.72 -1.39
CA ALA A 184 -4.02 43.17 -2.58
C ALA A 184 -4.54 44.62 -2.47
N ARG A 185 -4.45 45.25 -1.28
CA ARG A 185 -4.85 46.64 -1.04
C ARG A 185 -3.69 47.64 -0.96
N ILE A 186 -2.45 47.19 -1.07
CA ILE A 186 -1.24 48.02 -1.21
C ILE A 186 -0.83 48.02 -2.68
#